data_AF-A0A8S3FSD5-F1
#
_entry.id   AF-A0A8S3FSD5-F1
#
_cell.length_a   1.000
_cell.length_b   1.000
_cell.length_c   1.000
_cell.angle_alpha   90.00
_cell.angle_beta   90.00
_cell.angle_gamma   90.00
#
_symmetry.space_group_name_H-M   'P 1'
#
loop_
_entity.id
_entity.type
_entity.pdbx_description
1 polymer ?
#
loop_
_entity_poly.entity_id
_entity_poly.type
_entity_poly.pdbx_seq_one_letter_code
_entity_poly.pdbx_strand_id
1 'polypeptide(L)'
;QWALFKRVHAKQYNTIEEETARRTIWEANLVKIQNHNLEADLGLHTYTLGMNRFGDMAHEEFVKQMNGFKMSAKAESDDFDRHTFLAPSNIALPAAVDWRKLGYVTPVKDQGQCGSCWAFSATGSLEGQHFAQAKSLVSLSEQNLVDCSDKFGNMGCDGGLMDQAFQYIKANKGIDTEKSYPYEAVDGKCRFKKQNIGATDT
;
A
#
# COMPACT_ATOMS: atom_id res chain seq x y z
N GLN A 1 17.84 -20.89 13.30
CA GLN A 1 17.37 -19.71 12.54
C GLN A 1 15.87 -19.80 12.22
N TRP A 2 15.36 -20.90 11.65
CA TRP A 2 13.92 -21.12 11.41
C TRP A 2 13.00 -20.89 12.63
N ALA A 3 13.29 -21.51 13.78
CA ALA A 3 12.48 -21.32 14.99
C ALA A 3 12.44 -19.85 15.48
N LEU A 4 13.56 -19.13 15.33
CA LEU A 4 13.63 -17.70 15.65
C LEU A 4 12.78 -16.88 14.68
N PHE A 5 12.86 -17.16 13.38
CA PHE A 5 12.04 -16.53 12.35
C PHE A 5 10.54 -16.69 12.67
N LYS A 6 10.09 -17.91 12.97
CA LYS A 6 8.68 -18.15 13.36
C LYS A 6 8.28 -17.33 14.57
N ARG A 7 9.13 -17.26 15.59
CA ARG A 7 8.86 -16.49 16.82
C ARG A 7 8.81 -14.98 16.56
N VAL A 8 9.76 -14.44 15.81
CA VAL A 8 9.86 -12.99 15.52
C VAL A 8 8.68 -12.51 14.67
N HIS A 9 8.22 -13.33 13.71
CA HIS A 9 7.12 -12.97 12.81
C HIS A 9 5.80 -13.65 13.16
N ALA A 10 5.68 -14.22 14.36
CA ALA A 10 4.49 -14.89 14.86
C ALA A 10 3.88 -15.92 13.87
N LYS A 11 4.73 -16.68 13.17
CA LYS A 11 4.28 -17.67 12.18
C LYS A 11 3.69 -18.89 12.87
N GLN A 12 2.51 -19.29 12.42
CA GLN A 12 1.80 -20.49 12.84
C GLN A 12 1.38 -21.26 11.60
N TYR A 13 1.51 -22.58 11.66
CA TYR A 13 1.16 -23.49 10.57
C TYR A 13 0.28 -24.59 11.14
N ASN A 14 -0.74 -24.99 10.40
CA ASN A 14 -1.77 -25.90 10.89
C ASN A 14 -1.33 -27.37 10.85
N THR A 15 -0.41 -27.70 9.93
CA THR A 15 0.09 -29.06 9.74
C THR A 15 1.61 -29.10 9.63
N ILE A 16 2.19 -30.27 9.87
CA ILE A 16 3.63 -30.51 9.73
C ILE A 16 4.03 -30.40 8.26
N GLU A 17 3.16 -30.83 7.36
CA GLU A 17 3.36 -30.73 5.91
C GLU A 17 3.44 -29.27 5.46
N GLU A 18 2.54 -28.42 5.97
CA GLU A 18 2.57 -26.97 5.72
C GLU A 18 3.87 -26.37 6.27
N GLU A 19 4.22 -26.65 7.52
CA GLU A 19 5.45 -26.12 8.12
C GLU A 19 6.69 -26.55 7.31
N THR A 20 6.72 -27.80 6.84
CA THR A 20 7.83 -28.33 6.04
C THR A 20 7.92 -27.61 4.70
N ALA A 21 6.79 -27.40 4.01
CA ALA A 21 6.77 -26.64 2.75
C ALA A 21 7.23 -25.19 2.96
N ARG A 22 6.73 -24.52 4.01
CA ARG A 22 7.09 -23.14 4.38
C ARG A 22 8.56 -22.99 4.73
N ARG A 23 9.11 -23.98 5.45
CA ARG A 23 10.54 -24.03 5.76
C ARG A 23 11.39 -24.18 4.50
N THR A 24 11.01 -25.03 3.55
CA THR A 24 11.74 -25.18 2.28
C THR A 24 11.80 -23.86 1.50
N ILE A 25 10.69 -23.13 1.43
CA ILE A 25 10.64 -21.80 0.82
C ILE A 25 11.55 -20.82 1.56
N TRP A 26 11.51 -20.83 2.89
CA TRP A 26 12.37 -20.00 3.72
C TRP A 26 13.86 -20.27 3.53
N GLU A 27 14.27 -21.53 3.44
CA GLU A 27 15.66 -21.92 3.18
C GLU A 27 16.10 -21.46 1.79
N ALA A 28 15.25 -21.62 0.77
CA ALA A 28 15.54 -21.12 -0.59
C ALA A 28 15.70 -19.59 -0.62
N ASN A 29 14.83 -18.86 0.07
CA ASN A 29 14.93 -17.40 0.19
C ASN A 29 16.17 -16.97 0.99
N LEU A 30 16.57 -17.72 2.01
CA LEU A 30 17.79 -17.44 2.77
C LEU A 30 19.04 -17.56 1.88
N VAL A 31 19.14 -18.62 1.06
CA VAL A 31 20.25 -18.79 0.11
C VAL A 31 20.26 -17.64 -0.92
N LYS A 32 19.09 -17.26 -1.44
CA LYS A 32 18.96 -16.11 -2.34
C LYS A 32 19.48 -14.81 -1.70
N ILE A 33 19.12 -14.55 -0.44
CA ILE A 33 19.58 -13.37 0.30
C ILE A 33 21.10 -13.39 0.48
N GLN A 34 21.68 -14.53 0.84
CA GLN A 34 23.12 -14.67 1.04
C GLN A 34 23.91 -14.43 -0.24
N ASN A 35 23.51 -15.06 -1.35
CA ASN A 35 24.17 -14.89 -2.64
C ASN A 35 24.08 -13.44 -3.14
N HIS A 36 22.90 -12.83 -3.06
CA HIS A 36 22.70 -11.44 -3.44
C HIS A 36 23.57 -10.48 -2.61
N ASN A 37 23.65 -10.69 -1.29
CA ASN A 37 24.44 -9.81 -0.43
C ASN A 37 25.94 -9.98 -0.64
N LEU A 38 26.42 -11.19 -0.98
CA LEU A 38 27.80 -11.39 -1.42
C LEU A 38 28.09 -10.62 -2.71
N GLU A 39 27.18 -10.65 -3.68
CA GLU A 39 27.31 -9.85 -4.90
C GLU A 39 27.25 -8.34 -4.62
N ALA A 40 26.44 -7.91 -3.66
CA ALA A 40 26.37 -6.52 -3.21
C ALA A 40 27.69 -6.07 -2.57
N ASP A 41 28.34 -6.92 -1.75
CA ASP A 41 29.66 -6.66 -1.15
C ASP A 41 30.76 -6.54 -2.22
N LEU A 42 30.57 -7.19 -3.38
CA LEU A 42 31.43 -7.05 -4.56
C LEU A 42 31.09 -5.83 -5.42
N GLY A 43 30.11 -5.02 -5.03
CA GLY A 43 29.67 -3.83 -5.75
C GLY A 43 28.82 -4.11 -7.00
N LEU A 44 28.30 -5.33 -7.16
CA LEU A 44 27.43 -5.70 -8.29
C LEU A 44 25.98 -5.21 -8.10
N HIS A 45 25.58 -4.96 -6.85
CA HIS A 45 24.27 -4.42 -6.49
C HIS A 45 24.40 -3.17 -5.62
N THR A 46 23.44 -2.26 -5.76
CA THR A 46 23.36 -1.02 -4.97
C THR A 46 22.46 -1.13 -3.74
N TYR A 47 21.98 -2.35 -3.45
CA TYR A 47 21.09 -2.63 -2.33
C TYR A 47 21.42 -4.01 -1.73
N THR A 48 20.85 -4.30 -0.57
CA THR A 48 20.96 -5.59 0.12
C THR A 48 19.58 -6.17 0.38
N LEU A 49 19.49 -7.49 0.47
CA LEU A 49 18.30 -8.19 0.90
C LEU A 49 18.38 -8.56 2.39
N GLY A 50 17.23 -8.67 3.03
CA GLY A 50 17.12 -9.10 4.42
C GLY A 50 15.94 -10.04 4.60
N MET A 51 16.09 -11.01 5.51
CA MET A 51 14.99 -11.88 5.88
C MET A 51 13.93 -11.07 6.63
N ASN A 52 12.70 -11.07 6.12
CA ASN A 52 11.57 -10.35 6.69
C ASN A 52 10.35 -11.28 6.78
N ARG A 53 9.18 -10.77 7.22
CA ARG A 53 7.95 -11.57 7.41
C ARG A 53 7.48 -12.36 6.18
N PHE A 54 7.96 -12.05 4.98
CA PHE A 54 7.63 -12.72 3.72
C PHE A 54 8.61 -13.86 3.38
N GLY A 55 9.56 -14.15 4.26
CA GLY A 55 10.61 -15.14 4.04
C GLY A 55 10.13 -16.55 3.71
N ASP A 56 8.95 -16.93 4.19
CA ASP A 56 8.32 -18.25 3.97
C ASP A 56 7.24 -18.23 2.86
N MET A 57 7.18 -17.17 2.06
CA MET A 57 6.25 -17.05 0.93
C MET A 57 6.96 -17.26 -0.40
N ALA A 58 6.30 -17.99 -1.29
CA ALA A 58 6.75 -18.09 -2.68
C ALA A 58 6.53 -16.75 -3.39
N HIS A 59 7.33 -16.45 -4.42
CA HIS A 59 7.19 -15.17 -5.12
C HIS A 59 5.80 -14.99 -5.73
N GLU A 60 5.25 -16.04 -6.35
CA GLU A 60 3.90 -16.03 -6.94
C GLU A 60 2.82 -15.82 -5.87
N GLU A 61 2.97 -16.44 -4.70
CA GLU A 61 2.07 -16.24 -3.56
C GLU A 61 2.11 -14.79 -3.07
N PHE A 62 3.31 -14.22 -2.93
CA PHE A 62 3.49 -12.83 -2.55
C PHE A 62 2.83 -11.89 -3.54
N VAL A 63 3.08 -12.07 -4.84
CA VAL A 63 2.46 -11.25 -5.89
C VAL A 63 0.94 -11.36 -5.85
N LYS A 64 0.40 -12.57 -5.71
CA LYS A 64 -1.04 -12.80 -5.68
C LYS A 64 -1.73 -12.13 -4.48
N GLN A 65 -1.09 -12.14 -3.30
CA GLN A 65 -1.70 -11.63 -2.07
C GLN A 65 -1.42 -10.15 -1.81
N MET A 66 -0.24 -9.66 -2.21
CA MET A 66 0.24 -8.32 -1.85
C MET A 66 0.13 -7.31 -3.00
N ASN A 67 0.05 -7.74 -4.25
CA ASN A 67 -0.02 -6.82 -5.39
C ASN A 67 -1.46 -6.66 -5.89
N GLY A 68 -2.09 -5.56 -5.48
CA GLY A 68 -3.45 -5.19 -5.86
C GLY A 68 -3.57 -4.20 -7.01
N PHE A 69 -2.46 -3.73 -7.58
CA PHE A 69 -2.54 -2.75 -8.66
C PHE A 69 -3.12 -3.41 -9.93
N LYS A 70 -4.20 -2.85 -10.46
CA LYS A 70 -4.84 -3.33 -11.69
C LYS A 70 -4.97 -2.20 -12.69
N MET A 71 -4.06 -2.14 -13.66
CA MET A 71 -4.20 -1.23 -14.79
C MET A 71 -5.48 -1.57 -15.56
N SER A 72 -6.47 -0.69 -15.50
CA SER A 72 -7.71 -0.81 -16.25
C SER A 72 -7.48 -0.38 -17.70
N ALA A 73 -7.86 -1.20 -18.68
CA ALA A 73 -7.89 -0.78 -20.09
C ALA A 73 -8.90 0.35 -20.34
N LYS A 74 -9.93 0.50 -19.48
CA LYS A 74 -10.87 1.63 -19.50
C LYS A 74 -10.29 2.89 -18.88
N ALA A 75 -9.10 2.85 -18.30
CA ALA A 75 -8.39 4.08 -17.97
C ALA A 75 -8.13 4.92 -19.24
N GLU A 76 -8.29 4.37 -20.46
CA GLU A 76 -8.24 5.12 -21.72
C GLU A 76 -9.56 5.78 -22.15
N SER A 77 -10.68 5.63 -21.42
CA SER A 77 -11.92 6.33 -21.79
C SER A 77 -11.90 7.80 -21.35
N ASP A 78 -12.24 8.70 -22.27
CA ASP A 78 -12.31 10.18 -22.15
C ASP A 78 -13.20 10.74 -21.02
N ASP A 79 -13.90 9.89 -20.26
CA ASP A 79 -14.84 10.30 -19.19
C ASP A 79 -14.15 10.58 -17.83
N PHE A 80 -12.84 10.35 -17.75
CA PHE A 80 -12.06 10.66 -16.54
C PHE A 80 -11.44 12.05 -16.66
N ASP A 81 -11.82 12.95 -15.74
CA ASP A 81 -11.23 14.30 -15.58
C ASP A 81 -9.75 14.19 -15.14
N ARG A 82 -8.91 13.91 -16.13
CA ARG A 82 -7.47 13.76 -15.98
C ARG A 82 -6.82 15.11 -16.14
N HIS A 83 -6.15 15.56 -15.09
CA HIS A 83 -5.34 16.75 -15.17
C HIS A 83 -3.90 16.38 -15.49
N THR A 84 -3.39 16.94 -16.58
CA THR A 84 -1.96 16.91 -16.88
C THR A 84 -1.25 17.87 -15.92
N PHE A 85 -0.30 17.37 -15.15
CA PHE A 85 0.56 18.23 -14.34
C PHE A 85 1.41 19.12 -15.26
N LEU A 86 1.21 20.44 -15.16
CA LEU A 86 2.01 21.44 -15.85
C LEU A 86 3.08 21.95 -14.89
N ALA A 87 4.33 21.58 -15.15
CA ALA A 87 5.44 22.02 -14.34
C ALA A 87 5.63 23.55 -14.49
N PRO A 88 5.75 24.30 -13.38
CA PRO A 88 6.02 25.72 -13.44
C PRO A 88 7.41 26.01 -14.03
N SER A 89 7.49 26.96 -14.94
CA SER A 89 8.76 27.45 -15.48
C SER A 89 9.54 28.24 -14.43
N ASN A 90 10.88 28.16 -14.47
CA ASN A 90 11.81 28.98 -13.67
C ASN A 90 11.77 28.74 -12.15
N ILE A 91 11.43 27.53 -11.70
CA ILE A 91 11.54 27.17 -10.28
C ILE A 91 12.82 26.35 -10.05
N ALA A 92 13.66 26.83 -9.14
CA ALA A 92 14.77 26.05 -8.61
C ALA A 92 14.25 25.08 -7.55
N LEU A 93 14.41 23.77 -7.79
CA LEU A 93 14.04 22.74 -6.85
C LEU A 93 15.22 22.36 -5.94
N PRO A 94 14.98 21.99 -4.68
CA PRO A 94 16.02 21.44 -3.83
C PRO A 94 16.55 20.13 -4.40
N ALA A 95 17.84 19.85 -4.19
CA ALA A 95 18.48 18.61 -4.66
C ALA A 95 17.93 17.35 -3.98
N ALA A 96 17.32 17.48 -2.79
CA ALA A 96 16.69 16.39 -2.07
C ALA A 96 15.51 16.89 -1.23
N VAL A 97 14.45 16.08 -1.15
CA VAL A 97 13.27 16.33 -0.31
C VAL A 97 12.95 15.08 0.48
N ASP A 98 12.65 15.25 1.78
CA ASP A 98 12.13 14.20 2.64
C ASP A 98 10.88 14.71 3.37
N TRP A 99 9.72 14.37 2.84
CA TRP A 99 8.41 14.78 3.37
C TRP A 99 8.14 14.30 4.81
N ARG A 100 8.82 13.24 5.26
CA ARG A 100 8.71 12.74 6.65
C ARG A 100 9.26 13.76 7.64
N LYS A 101 10.39 14.39 7.30
CA LYS A 101 11.02 15.43 8.12
C LYS A 101 10.18 16.70 8.20
N LEU A 102 9.24 16.86 7.27
CA LEU A 102 8.34 18.01 7.18
C LEU A 102 6.95 17.73 7.78
N GLY A 103 6.69 16.52 8.27
CA GLY A 103 5.42 16.15 8.91
C GLY A 103 4.29 15.74 7.95
N TYR A 104 4.59 15.50 6.67
CA TYR A 104 3.59 15.18 5.64
C TYR A 104 3.21 13.70 5.56
N VAL A 105 3.87 12.84 6.34
CA VAL A 105 3.81 11.38 6.16
C VAL A 105 3.37 10.74 7.47
N THR A 106 2.28 9.98 7.42
CA THR A 106 1.77 9.16 8.53
C THR A 106 2.70 7.97 8.80
N PRO A 107 2.57 7.28 9.95
CA PRO A 107 3.29 6.04 10.19
C PRO A 107 3.04 4.99 9.09
N VAL A 108 4.03 4.15 8.82
CA VAL A 108 3.88 3.03 7.88
C VAL A 108 2.77 2.09 8.36
N LYS A 109 1.88 1.71 7.44
CA LYS A 109 0.74 0.80 7.66
C LYS A 109 1.00 -0.58 7.02
N ASP A 110 0.11 -1.54 7.26
CA ASP A 110 0.18 -2.92 6.74
C ASP A 110 -1.13 -3.33 6.05
N GLN A 111 -1.07 -3.61 4.75
CA GLN A 111 -2.23 -4.06 3.97
C GLN A 111 -2.64 -5.51 4.24
N GLY A 112 -1.84 -6.28 5.00
CA GLY A 112 -2.14 -7.69 5.27
C GLY A 112 -2.25 -8.51 3.98
N GLN A 113 -3.20 -9.46 3.96
CA GLN A 113 -3.41 -10.38 2.83
C GLN A 113 -4.43 -9.88 1.80
N CYS A 114 -4.62 -8.56 1.72
CA CYS A 114 -5.57 -7.91 0.85
C CYS A 114 -4.83 -7.10 -0.22
N GLY A 115 -5.18 -7.27 -1.49
CA GLY A 115 -4.65 -6.52 -2.63
C GLY A 115 -5.15 -5.08 -2.68
N SER A 116 -4.92 -4.33 -1.61
CA SER A 116 -5.42 -2.96 -1.42
C SER A 116 -4.32 -1.90 -1.46
N CYS A 117 -3.14 -2.23 -1.97
CA CYS A 117 -2.01 -1.30 -2.11
C CYS A 117 -2.40 0.02 -2.82
N TRP A 118 -3.39 -0.03 -3.73
CA TRP A 118 -3.96 1.13 -4.40
C TRP A 118 -4.68 2.08 -3.42
N ALA A 119 -5.38 1.56 -2.41
CA ALA A 119 -6.05 2.33 -1.39
C ALA A 119 -5.05 3.00 -0.44
N PHE A 120 -3.99 2.29 -0.04
CA PHE A 120 -2.87 2.84 0.76
C PHE A 120 -2.12 3.94 0.01
N SER A 121 -1.90 3.75 -1.30
CA SER A 121 -1.25 4.77 -2.15
C SER A 121 -2.10 6.03 -2.27
N ALA A 122 -3.41 5.89 -2.49
CA ALA A 122 -4.35 7.00 -2.59
C ALA A 122 -4.48 7.77 -1.27
N THR A 123 -4.70 7.06 -0.16
CA THR A 123 -4.80 7.68 1.17
C THR A 123 -3.49 8.38 1.55
N GLY A 124 -2.33 7.73 1.42
CA GLY A 124 -1.04 8.36 1.75
C GLY A 124 -0.76 9.65 0.95
N SER A 125 -1.18 9.69 -0.32
CA SER A 125 -1.08 10.91 -1.14
C SER A 125 -2.01 12.02 -0.63
N LEU A 126 -3.26 11.67 -0.32
CA LEU A 126 -4.26 12.63 0.17
C LEU A 126 -3.96 13.12 1.59
N GLU A 127 -3.40 12.27 2.46
CA GLU A 127 -2.90 12.63 3.79
C GLU A 127 -1.86 13.75 3.70
N GLY A 128 -0.90 13.62 2.76
CA GLY A 128 0.11 14.64 2.50
C GLY A 128 -0.48 15.96 1.98
N GLN A 129 -1.46 15.91 1.07
CA GLN A 129 -2.14 17.11 0.57
C GLN A 129 -2.99 17.78 1.66
N HIS A 130 -3.70 16.99 2.46
CA HIS A 130 -4.47 17.49 3.60
C HIS A 130 -3.55 18.18 4.62
N PHE A 131 -2.39 17.60 4.92
CA PHE A 131 -1.39 18.27 5.76
C PHE A 131 -0.88 19.57 5.12
N ALA A 132 -0.64 19.58 3.80
CA ALA A 132 -0.21 20.77 3.09
C ALA A 132 -1.18 21.95 3.28
N GLN A 133 -2.48 21.67 3.17
CA GLN A 133 -3.57 22.64 3.22
C GLN A 133 -3.95 23.02 4.66
N ALA A 134 -4.21 22.03 5.52
CA ALA A 134 -4.79 22.23 6.86
C ALA A 134 -3.74 22.27 7.98
N LYS A 135 -2.47 21.91 7.70
CA LYS A 135 -1.39 21.73 8.70
C LYS A 135 -1.72 20.73 9.80
N SER A 136 -2.65 19.81 9.52
CA SER A 136 -3.07 18.74 10.42
C SER A 136 -2.85 17.40 9.72
N LEU A 137 -2.03 16.53 10.31
CA LEU A 137 -1.76 15.21 9.75
C LEU A 137 -2.81 14.25 10.29
N VAL A 138 -3.66 13.74 9.41
CA VAL A 138 -4.77 12.86 9.76
C VAL A 138 -4.58 11.56 9.01
N SER A 139 -4.66 10.42 9.69
CA SER A 139 -4.68 9.10 9.04
C SER A 139 -6.06 8.86 8.42
N LEU A 140 -6.11 8.61 7.12
CA LEU A 140 -7.34 8.37 6.35
C LEU A 140 -7.60 6.87 6.21
N SER A 141 -8.87 6.52 6.01
CA SER A 141 -9.33 5.12 6.00
C SER A 141 -9.13 4.45 4.64
N GLU A 142 -8.22 3.50 4.57
CA GLU A 142 -8.11 2.62 3.41
C GLU A 142 -9.36 1.74 3.23
N GLN A 143 -9.96 1.30 4.33
CA GLN A 143 -11.15 0.45 4.29
C GLN A 143 -12.36 1.15 3.66
N ASN A 144 -12.48 2.46 3.86
CA ASN A 144 -13.48 3.25 3.18
C ASN A 144 -13.32 3.14 1.66
N LEU A 145 -12.10 3.18 1.12
CA LEU A 145 -11.87 3.01 -0.31
C LEU A 145 -12.18 1.58 -0.76
N VAL A 146 -11.68 0.57 -0.02
CA VAL A 146 -11.91 -0.85 -0.30
C VAL A 146 -13.41 -1.14 -0.43
N ASP A 147 -14.22 -0.63 0.51
CA ASP A 147 -15.64 -0.99 0.61
C ASP A 147 -16.58 -0.12 -0.26
N CYS A 148 -16.17 1.10 -0.66
CA CYS A 148 -17.09 2.09 -1.23
C CYS A 148 -16.76 2.56 -2.66
N SER A 149 -15.58 2.24 -3.19
CA SER A 149 -15.15 2.74 -4.52
C SER A 149 -15.41 1.75 -5.67
N ASP A 150 -16.21 0.71 -5.43
CA ASP A 150 -16.58 -0.33 -6.39
C ASP A 150 -17.20 0.23 -7.69
N LYS A 151 -18.12 1.19 -7.55
CA LYS A 151 -18.80 1.87 -8.66
C LYS A 151 -17.85 2.70 -9.54
N PHE A 152 -16.66 3.02 -9.03
CA PHE A 152 -15.61 3.75 -9.76
C PHE A 152 -14.63 2.79 -10.43
N GLY A 153 -14.82 1.47 -10.28
CA GLY A 153 -14.09 0.42 -10.98
C GLY A 153 -12.98 -0.25 -10.16
N ASN A 154 -12.83 0.09 -8.88
CA ASN A 154 -12.01 -0.68 -7.95
C ASN A 154 -12.72 -1.98 -7.55
N MET A 155 -11.96 -2.99 -7.14
CA MET A 155 -12.46 -4.32 -6.79
C MET A 155 -12.02 -4.72 -5.37
N GLY A 156 -11.98 -3.75 -4.45
CA GLY A 156 -11.60 -4.00 -3.06
C GLY A 156 -10.24 -4.70 -2.92
N CYS A 157 -10.22 -5.85 -2.25
CA CYS A 157 -9.03 -6.69 -2.08
C CYS A 157 -8.57 -7.40 -3.34
N ASP A 158 -9.40 -7.50 -4.37
CA ASP A 158 -8.99 -8.01 -5.69
C ASP A 158 -8.25 -6.95 -6.51
N GLY A 159 -8.12 -5.72 -6.03
CA GLY A 159 -7.28 -4.69 -6.64
C GLY A 159 -8.01 -3.49 -7.22
N GLY A 160 -7.24 -2.49 -7.65
CA GLY A 160 -7.76 -1.19 -8.06
C GLY A 160 -6.70 -0.20 -8.50
N LEU A 161 -7.13 1.05 -8.69
CA LEU A 161 -6.34 2.20 -9.11
C LEU A 161 -6.57 3.43 -8.23
N MET A 162 -5.49 4.16 -7.97
CA MET A 162 -5.51 5.39 -7.18
C MET A 162 -6.43 6.45 -7.81
N ASP A 163 -6.40 6.61 -9.14
CA ASP A 163 -7.24 7.58 -9.86
C ASP A 163 -8.74 7.35 -9.61
N GLN A 164 -9.17 6.08 -9.59
CA GLN A 164 -10.55 5.69 -9.29
C GLN A 164 -10.91 5.98 -7.84
N ALA A 165 -9.96 5.78 -6.92
CA ALA A 165 -10.10 6.17 -5.52
C ALA A 165 -10.28 7.70 -5.38
N PHE A 166 -9.45 8.52 -6.04
CA PHE A 166 -9.57 9.97 -5.99
C PHE A 166 -10.92 10.46 -6.53
N GLN A 167 -11.39 9.90 -7.64
CA GLN A 167 -12.72 10.23 -8.18
C GLN A 167 -13.86 9.86 -7.23
N TYR A 168 -13.76 8.69 -6.59
CA TYR A 168 -14.69 8.33 -5.53
C TYR A 168 -14.69 9.40 -4.43
N ILE A 169 -13.52 9.83 -3.94
CA ILE A 169 -13.41 10.82 -2.86
C ILE A 169 -14.04 12.16 -3.28
N LYS A 170 -13.77 12.62 -4.52
CA LYS A 170 -14.36 13.84 -5.10
C LYS A 170 -15.89 13.74 -5.16
N ALA A 171 -16.41 12.66 -5.74
CA ALA A 171 -17.85 12.45 -5.90
C ALA A 171 -18.58 12.24 -4.56
N ASN A 172 -17.93 11.53 -3.62
CA ASN A 172 -18.43 11.26 -2.27
C ASN A 172 -18.35 12.50 -1.37
N LYS A 173 -17.57 13.52 -1.78
CA LYS A 173 -17.28 14.75 -1.04
C LYS A 173 -16.57 14.48 0.29
N GLY A 174 -15.62 13.55 0.27
CA GLY A 174 -14.75 13.26 1.41
C GLY A 174 -14.48 11.76 1.63
N ILE A 175 -13.62 11.50 2.60
CA ILE A 175 -13.21 10.17 3.04
C ILE A 175 -13.11 10.15 4.58
N ASP A 176 -13.50 9.05 5.20
CA ASP A 176 -13.46 8.88 6.66
C ASP A 176 -12.02 8.77 7.19
N THR A 177 -11.81 9.09 8.46
CA THR A 177 -10.54 8.82 9.15
C THR A 177 -10.34 7.34 9.42
N GLU A 178 -9.09 6.90 9.52
CA GLU A 178 -8.73 5.52 9.92
C GLU A 178 -9.32 5.18 11.31
N LYS A 179 -9.35 6.15 12.22
CA LYS A 179 -9.93 5.96 13.56
C LYS A 179 -11.42 5.64 13.54
N SER A 180 -12.17 6.25 12.63
CA SER A 180 -13.62 6.08 12.52
C SER A 180 -14.03 4.88 11.66
N TYR A 181 -13.16 4.46 10.75
CA TYR A 181 -13.38 3.36 9.83
C TYR A 181 -12.07 2.57 9.67
N PRO A 182 -11.72 1.71 10.65
CA PRO A 182 -10.44 1.03 10.67
C PRO A 182 -10.25 0.02 9.53
N TYR A 183 -9.00 -0.22 9.19
CA TYR A 183 -8.61 -1.23 8.22
C TYR A 183 -8.83 -2.66 8.71
N GLU A 184 -9.52 -3.47 7.90
CA GLU A 184 -9.94 -4.84 8.23
C GLU A 184 -9.29 -5.90 7.31
N ALA A 185 -8.58 -5.48 6.26
CA ALA A 185 -7.91 -6.34 5.28
C ALA A 185 -8.83 -7.38 4.60
N VAL A 186 -10.11 -7.05 4.44
CA VAL A 186 -11.13 -7.87 3.79
C VAL A 186 -12.14 -6.96 3.07
N ASP A 187 -12.87 -7.52 2.10
CA ASP A 187 -13.97 -6.80 1.48
C ASP A 187 -15.18 -6.71 2.42
N GLY A 188 -15.65 -5.49 2.64
CA GLY A 188 -16.81 -5.19 3.47
C GLY A 188 -17.93 -4.49 2.71
N LYS A 189 -19.03 -4.24 3.41
CA LYS A 189 -20.06 -3.31 2.92
C LYS A 189 -19.62 -1.89 3.18
N CYS A 190 -19.89 -0.96 2.27
CA CYS A 190 -19.61 0.46 2.50
C CYS A 190 -20.31 1.00 3.76
N ARG A 191 -19.53 1.56 4.69
CA ARG A 191 -19.98 2.14 5.98
C ARG A 191 -19.66 3.62 6.15
N PHE A 192 -19.36 4.34 5.05
CA PHE A 192 -19.00 5.76 5.07
C PHE A 192 -20.00 6.61 5.86
N LYS A 193 -19.51 7.55 6.69
CA LYS A 193 -20.35 8.50 7.43
C LYS A 193 -19.83 9.92 7.28
N LYS A 194 -20.64 10.83 6.73
CA LYS A 194 -20.28 12.25 6.53
C LYS A 194 -19.70 12.96 7.77
N GLN A 195 -20.15 12.61 8.97
CA GLN A 195 -19.64 13.18 10.22
C GLN A 195 -18.21 12.77 10.59
N ASN A 196 -17.66 11.76 9.91
CA ASN A 196 -16.35 11.18 10.15
C ASN A 196 -15.30 11.58 9.10
N ILE A 197 -15.64 12.50 8.20
CA ILE A 197 -14.75 12.96 7.12
C ILE A 197 -13.45 13.50 7.73
N GLY A 198 -12.33 12.92 7.31
CA GLY A 198 -10.98 13.35 7.66
C GLY A 198 -10.38 14.31 6.62
N ALA A 199 -10.70 14.11 5.35
CA ALA A 199 -10.20 14.93 4.24
C ALA A 199 -11.14 14.91 3.03
N THR A 200 -10.93 15.84 2.11
CA THR A 200 -11.60 15.96 0.82
C THR A 200 -10.57 16.12 -0.29
N ASP A 201 -10.91 15.67 -1.49
CA ASP A 201 -10.18 15.97 -2.72
C ASP A 201 -10.99 17.05 -3.47
N THR A 202 -10.44 18.25 -3.57
CA THR A 202 -11.12 19.47 -4.09
C THR A 202 -10.30 20.16 -5.16
#